data_AF-A0A527UYY7-F1
#
_entry.id   AF-A0A527UYY7-F1
#
_cell.length_a   1.000
_cell.length_b   1.000
_cell.length_c   1.000
_cell.angle_alpha   90.00
_cell.angle_beta   90.00
_cell.angle_gamma   90.00
#
_symmetry.space_group_name_H-M   'P 1'
#
loop_
_entity.id
_entity.type
_entity.pdbx_description
1 polymer ?
#
loop_
_entity_poly.entity_id
_entity_poly.type
_entity_poly.pdbx_seq_one_letter_code
_entity_poly.pdbx_strand_id
1 'polypeptide(L)'
;MVKISRRSLLLAAAAGQAVSTVQTVSAEDVAVMNKVVLLGDSVFDNSAYVADGADLLAHVLRQLPIGWSAMLLAVDGSVMADVGRQLNRLPADATHLVVSVGGNDALGVSSVLNAPSRSVADTLLRLAEIREQFCLEYMSTLDAVLAVGLPTAICSIYDVRYADPDQRRIAVTALSILNDCITRAAAVRGVPLIDLRIVCGEDADFVNAIEPSEQGGKKIAAGIVSFLAKHEFRSGRAELIVR
;
A
#
# COMPACT_ATOMS: atom_id res chain seq x y z
N MET A 1 28.60 37.72 -75.23
CA MET A 1 28.70 36.26 -75.42
C MET A 1 27.42 35.64 -74.86
N VAL A 2 26.95 34.57 -75.50
CA VAL A 2 25.70 33.83 -75.24
C VAL A 2 24.47 34.35 -76.00
N LYS A 3 24.01 33.45 -76.88
CA LYS A 3 22.95 33.49 -77.89
C LYS A 3 21.91 32.44 -77.44
N ILE A 4 20.62 32.74 -77.69
CA ILE A 4 19.60 31.81 -78.29
C ILE A 4 19.21 30.59 -77.42
N SER A 5 17.99 30.04 -77.39
CA SER A 5 16.63 30.31 -77.87
C SER A 5 15.72 29.24 -77.23
N ARG A 6 14.41 29.45 -77.35
CA ARG A 6 13.28 28.62 -76.88
C ARG A 6 13.17 27.25 -77.56
N ARG A 7 12.63 26.26 -76.80
CA ARG A 7 12.22 24.84 -77.05
C ARG A 7 13.16 23.89 -76.29
N SER A 8 12.78 23.16 -75.24
CA SER A 8 11.68 22.19 -75.15
C SER A 8 11.47 21.69 -73.71
N LEU A 9 10.20 21.55 -73.31
CA LEU A 9 9.56 20.43 -72.57
C LEU A 9 10.20 19.80 -71.30
N LEU A 10 9.42 19.92 -70.20
CA LEU A 10 8.91 18.86 -69.31
C LEU A 10 9.60 18.47 -67.98
N LEU A 11 8.73 18.38 -66.95
CA LEU A 11 8.74 17.55 -65.72
C LEU A 11 9.72 17.96 -64.59
N ALA A 12 9.33 18.75 -63.59
CA ALA A 12 8.49 18.44 -62.41
C ALA A 12 9.15 17.47 -61.40
N ALA A 13 9.54 18.02 -60.24
CA ALA A 13 9.12 17.59 -58.89
C ALA A 13 10.22 17.84 -57.82
N ALA A 14 9.98 18.90 -57.04
CA ALA A 14 10.22 19.05 -55.60
C ALA A 14 11.51 18.47 -54.98
N ALA A 15 12.53 19.33 -54.84
CA ALA A 15 13.43 19.29 -53.70
C ALA A 15 12.77 20.04 -52.53
N GLY A 16 12.04 19.32 -51.69
CA GLY A 16 11.56 19.83 -50.40
C GLY A 16 12.67 19.69 -49.36
N GLN A 17 13.16 20.81 -48.83
CA GLN A 17 14.06 20.82 -47.69
C GLN A 17 13.34 20.28 -46.46
N ALA A 18 13.98 19.32 -45.77
CA ALA A 18 13.54 18.79 -44.50
C ALA A 18 13.64 19.88 -43.42
N VAL A 19 12.50 20.43 -43.02
CA VAL A 19 12.37 21.15 -41.75
C VAL A 19 12.09 20.09 -40.68
N SER A 20 13.13 19.75 -39.93
CA SER A 20 13.02 19.02 -38.66
C SER A 20 12.16 19.85 -37.71
N THR A 21 10.91 19.46 -37.54
CA THR A 21 10.08 19.96 -36.45
C THR A 21 10.50 19.19 -35.20
N VAL A 22 11.45 19.77 -34.47
CA VAL A 22 11.67 19.39 -33.08
C VAL A 22 10.38 19.72 -32.35
N GLN A 23 9.59 18.70 -32.04
CA GLN A 23 8.46 18.81 -31.12
C GLN A 23 9.04 19.23 -29.77
N THR A 24 8.91 20.51 -29.46
CA THR A 24 9.09 21.04 -28.12
C THR A 24 7.89 20.54 -27.33
N VAL A 25 8.12 19.57 -26.44
CA VAL A 25 7.14 19.18 -25.44
C VAL A 25 6.87 20.43 -24.61
N SER A 26 5.64 20.93 -24.68
CA SER A 26 5.18 22.08 -23.90
C SER A 26 5.30 21.75 -22.41
N ALA A 27 5.69 22.73 -21.59
CA ALA A 27 5.69 22.64 -20.14
C ALA A 27 4.28 22.40 -19.53
N GLU A 28 3.23 22.37 -20.36
CA GLU A 28 1.87 22.00 -19.98
C GLU A 28 1.63 20.48 -19.93
N ASP A 29 2.56 19.66 -20.45
CA ASP A 29 2.58 18.19 -20.33
C ASP A 29 3.39 17.71 -19.12
N VAL A 30 3.51 18.53 -18.06
CA VAL A 30 3.75 17.98 -16.71
C VAL A 30 2.48 17.23 -16.34
N ALA A 31 2.33 16.02 -16.90
CA ALA A 31 1.25 15.11 -16.62
C ALA A 31 1.03 15.12 -15.10
N VAL A 32 -0.19 15.40 -14.66
CA VAL A 32 -0.56 15.37 -13.25
C VAL A 32 -0.18 13.99 -12.73
N MET A 33 0.97 13.92 -12.07
CA MET A 33 1.59 12.66 -11.70
C MET A 33 0.96 12.25 -10.38
N ASN A 34 0.13 11.21 -10.41
CA ASN A 34 -0.45 10.69 -9.20
C ASN A 34 0.66 10.16 -8.29
N LYS A 35 0.58 10.49 -7.01
CA LYS A 35 1.51 10.00 -5.99
C LYS A 35 0.76 9.24 -4.91
N VAL A 36 1.13 7.98 -4.73
CA VAL A 36 0.71 7.18 -3.57
C VAL A 36 1.75 7.31 -2.46
N VAL A 37 1.30 7.53 -1.23
CA VAL A 37 2.17 7.52 -0.05
C VAL A 37 1.81 6.32 0.83
N LEU A 38 2.83 5.55 1.19
CA LEU A 38 2.72 4.36 2.02
C LEU A 38 3.04 4.72 3.47
N LEU A 39 2.07 4.57 4.36
CA LEU A 39 2.17 4.82 5.81
C LEU A 39 2.07 3.50 6.56
N GLY A 40 2.79 3.37 7.67
CA GLY A 40 2.76 2.14 8.44
C GLY A 40 4.07 1.73 9.07
N ASP A 41 4.29 0.43 9.10
CA ASP A 41 5.38 -0.26 9.76
C ASP A 41 6.23 -1.09 8.77
N SER A 42 6.89 -2.12 9.29
CA SER A 42 7.74 -3.05 8.54
C SER A 42 7.02 -3.78 7.41
N VAL A 43 5.68 -3.81 7.41
CA VAL A 43 4.92 -4.37 6.28
C VAL A 43 5.26 -3.64 4.97
N PHE A 44 5.51 -2.33 5.06
CA PHE A 44 5.93 -1.52 3.91
C PHE A 44 7.42 -1.18 3.94
N ASP A 45 7.99 -0.90 5.12
CA ASP A 45 9.43 -0.66 5.29
C ASP A 45 10.19 -1.98 5.52
N ASN A 46 10.10 -2.90 4.57
CA ASN A 46 10.60 -4.27 4.73
C ASN A 46 12.04 -4.48 4.23
N SER A 47 12.75 -3.40 3.88
CA SER A 47 14.07 -3.47 3.25
C SER A 47 15.11 -4.25 4.07
N ALA A 48 15.01 -4.19 5.40
CA ALA A 48 15.90 -4.93 6.30
C ALA A 48 15.70 -6.45 6.28
N TYR A 49 14.58 -6.94 5.73
CA TYR A 49 14.19 -8.36 5.78
C TYR A 49 14.28 -9.06 4.41
N VAL A 50 14.47 -8.28 3.35
CA VAL A 50 14.73 -8.80 2.01
C VAL A 50 16.21 -8.58 1.73
N ALA A 51 16.99 -9.67 1.64
CA ALA A 51 18.44 -9.59 1.52
C ALA A 51 18.87 -8.93 0.18
N ASP A 52 19.25 -9.71 -0.82
CA ASP A 52 19.54 -9.20 -2.17
C ASP A 52 18.27 -9.10 -3.05
N GLY A 53 17.12 -9.43 -2.46
CA GLY A 53 15.81 -9.33 -3.11
C GLY A 53 15.27 -7.90 -3.09
N ALA A 54 14.19 -7.66 -3.82
CA ALA A 54 13.59 -6.34 -3.86
C ALA A 54 12.58 -6.12 -2.73
N ASP A 55 12.62 -4.93 -2.14
CA ASP A 55 11.66 -4.49 -1.13
C ASP A 55 10.28 -4.16 -1.73
N LEU A 56 9.31 -3.97 -0.83
CA LEU A 56 7.93 -3.65 -1.16
C LEU A 56 7.86 -2.40 -2.03
N LEU A 57 8.59 -1.33 -1.69
CA LEU A 57 8.57 -0.09 -2.47
C LEU A 57 9.07 -0.33 -3.92
N ALA A 58 10.15 -1.08 -4.09
CA ALA A 58 10.69 -1.46 -5.39
C ALA A 58 9.70 -2.32 -6.18
N HIS A 59 8.91 -3.18 -5.53
CA HIS A 59 7.81 -3.92 -6.16
C HIS A 59 6.65 -3.02 -6.57
N VAL A 60 6.27 -2.04 -5.76
CA VAL A 60 5.23 -1.05 -6.10
C VAL A 60 5.68 -0.26 -7.33
N LEU A 61 6.87 0.35 -7.29
CA LEU A 61 7.40 1.17 -8.38
C LEU A 61 7.47 0.43 -9.72
N ARG A 62 7.82 -0.86 -9.72
CA ARG A 62 7.85 -1.70 -10.93
C ARG A 62 6.46 -2.01 -11.51
N GLN A 63 5.41 -1.93 -10.70
CA GLN A 63 4.03 -2.29 -11.08
C GLN A 63 3.12 -1.07 -11.28
N LEU A 64 3.58 0.13 -10.91
CA LEU A 64 2.80 1.35 -11.07
C LEU A 64 2.49 1.65 -12.55
N PRO A 65 1.28 2.16 -12.86
CA PRO A 65 0.97 2.66 -14.19
C PRO A 65 1.81 3.88 -14.58
N ILE A 66 1.89 4.16 -15.88
CA ILE A 66 2.52 5.39 -16.38
C ILE A 66 1.82 6.61 -15.76
N GLY A 67 2.60 7.60 -15.34
CA GLY A 67 2.09 8.81 -14.67
C GLY A 67 1.81 8.62 -13.17
N TRP A 68 2.28 7.52 -12.57
CA TRP A 68 2.27 7.32 -11.12
C TRP A 68 3.67 7.33 -10.51
N SER A 69 3.74 7.74 -9.25
CA SER A 69 4.91 7.63 -8.38
C SER A 69 4.50 7.13 -7.00
N ALA A 70 5.45 6.62 -6.23
CA ALA A 70 5.24 6.20 -4.84
C ALA A 70 6.28 6.84 -3.91
N MET A 71 5.86 7.07 -2.66
CA MET A 71 6.75 7.49 -1.57
C MET A 71 6.49 6.63 -0.33
N LEU A 72 7.55 6.17 0.30
CA LEU A 72 7.49 5.45 1.57
C LEU A 72 7.70 6.42 2.73
N LEU A 73 6.72 6.48 3.64
CA LEU A 73 6.81 7.18 4.93
C LEU A 73 6.59 6.25 6.13
N ALA A 74 6.22 4.98 5.87
CA ALA A 74 6.26 3.91 6.84
C ALA A 74 7.66 3.77 7.46
N VAL A 75 7.70 3.33 8.71
CA VAL A 75 8.94 3.14 9.47
C VAL A 75 8.84 1.85 10.25
N ASP A 76 9.82 0.97 10.08
CA ASP A 76 9.93 -0.28 10.85
C ASP A 76 9.73 -0.06 12.36
N GLY A 77 8.98 -0.96 12.99
CA GLY A 77 8.60 -0.91 14.40
C GLY A 77 7.52 0.10 14.77
N SER A 78 6.97 0.88 13.82
CA SER A 78 5.92 1.86 14.12
C SER A 78 4.66 1.20 14.68
N VAL A 79 4.06 1.87 15.67
CA VAL A 79 2.72 1.56 16.20
C VAL A 79 1.71 2.62 15.75
N MET A 80 0.42 2.44 16.06
CA MET A 80 -0.65 3.38 15.68
C MET A 80 -0.36 4.82 16.11
N ALA A 81 0.20 5.01 17.31
CA ALA A 81 0.55 6.32 17.86
C ALA A 81 1.60 7.09 17.02
N ASP A 82 2.37 6.40 16.17
CA ASP A 82 3.43 6.99 15.37
C ASP A 82 2.92 7.52 14.01
N VAL A 83 1.73 7.09 13.57
CA VAL A 83 1.15 7.47 12.27
C VAL A 83 1.03 8.98 12.12
N GLY A 84 0.67 9.70 13.19
CA GLY A 84 0.62 11.16 13.17
C GLY A 84 1.95 11.82 12.78
N ARG A 85 3.09 11.25 13.19
CA ARG A 85 4.42 11.76 12.78
C ARG A 85 4.71 11.48 11.32
N GLN A 86 4.21 10.38 10.76
CA GLN A 86 4.32 10.07 9.33
C GLN A 86 3.44 11.02 8.50
N LEU A 87 2.22 11.32 8.96
CA LEU A 87 1.31 12.28 8.32
C LEU A 87 1.92 13.68 8.23
N ASN A 88 2.64 14.13 9.26
CA ASN A 88 3.33 15.43 9.26
C ASN A 88 4.43 15.55 8.18
N ARG A 89 4.86 14.43 7.59
CA ARG A 89 5.88 14.37 6.53
C ARG A 89 5.26 14.21 5.14
N LEU A 90 3.93 14.23 5.01
CA LEU A 90 3.26 14.10 3.73
C LEU A 90 3.71 15.20 2.76
N PRO A 91 4.09 14.85 1.52
CA PRO A 91 4.40 15.85 0.52
C PRO A 91 3.11 16.50 0.01
N ALA A 92 3.20 17.78 -0.38
CA ALA A 92 2.04 18.55 -0.84
C ALA A 92 1.40 18.00 -2.13
N ASP A 93 2.14 17.20 -2.90
CA ASP A 93 1.69 16.55 -4.13
C ASP A 93 1.20 15.10 -3.91
N ALA A 94 1.00 14.68 -2.65
CA ALA A 94 0.37 13.40 -2.34
C ALA A 94 -1.08 13.37 -2.86
N THR A 95 -1.45 12.27 -3.52
CA THR A 95 -2.80 12.09 -4.09
C THR A 95 -3.56 10.92 -3.49
N HIS A 96 -2.85 9.90 -3.02
CA HIS A 96 -3.43 8.67 -2.47
C HIS A 96 -2.63 8.21 -1.26
N LEU A 97 -3.29 7.57 -0.31
CA LEU A 97 -2.67 6.94 0.86
C LEU A 97 -2.95 5.44 0.88
N VAL A 98 -1.98 4.66 1.31
CA VAL A 98 -2.20 3.29 1.76
C VAL A 98 -1.59 3.13 3.15
N VAL A 99 -2.35 2.57 4.08
CA VAL A 99 -1.96 2.45 5.49
C VAL A 99 -1.94 1.00 5.95
N SER A 100 -0.81 0.54 6.47
CA SER A 100 -0.69 -0.76 7.16
C SER A 100 -0.14 -0.53 8.56
N VAL A 101 -0.98 -0.67 9.58
CA VAL A 101 -0.59 -0.46 10.98
C VAL A 101 -1.44 -1.33 11.91
N GLY A 102 -0.94 -1.58 13.11
CA GLY A 102 -1.62 -2.37 14.15
C GLY A 102 -0.94 -3.71 14.44
N GLY A 103 -0.04 -4.18 13.57
CA GLY A 103 0.73 -5.41 13.80
C GLY A 103 1.61 -5.30 15.05
N ASN A 104 2.35 -4.20 15.18
CA ASN A 104 3.19 -3.94 16.35
C ASN A 104 2.39 -3.69 17.64
N ASP A 105 1.22 -3.05 17.53
CA ASP A 105 0.30 -2.86 18.66
C ASP A 105 -0.21 -4.22 19.17
N ALA A 106 -0.55 -5.13 18.25
CA ALA A 106 -0.93 -6.51 18.58
C ALA A 106 0.24 -7.30 19.22
N LEU A 107 1.47 -7.11 18.72
CA LEU A 107 2.67 -7.70 19.34
C LEU A 107 2.89 -7.17 20.76
N GLY A 108 2.66 -5.87 21.00
CA GLY A 108 2.80 -5.23 22.31
C GLY A 108 1.93 -5.84 23.42
N VAL A 109 0.78 -6.42 23.05
CA VAL A 109 -0.15 -7.07 23.98
C VAL A 109 -0.08 -8.61 23.95
N SER A 110 0.81 -9.20 23.14
CA SER A 110 0.89 -10.64 22.89
C SER A 110 1.19 -11.49 24.14
N SER A 111 1.77 -10.91 25.18
CA SER A 111 2.05 -11.59 26.45
C SER A 111 0.79 -12.19 27.11
N VAL A 112 -0.41 -11.65 26.81
CA VAL A 112 -1.69 -12.18 27.28
C VAL A 112 -1.90 -13.64 26.88
N LEU A 113 -1.33 -14.08 25.76
CA LEU A 113 -1.51 -15.43 25.22
C LEU A 113 -0.88 -16.51 26.11
N ASN A 114 0.08 -16.13 26.96
CA ASN A 114 0.73 -17.02 27.92
C ASN A 114 0.24 -16.81 29.36
N ALA A 115 -0.72 -15.91 29.57
CA ALA A 115 -1.21 -15.58 30.91
C ALA A 115 -2.07 -16.72 31.48
N PRO A 116 -1.98 -17.01 32.79
CA PRO A 116 -2.86 -17.97 33.42
C PRO A 116 -4.31 -17.46 33.40
N SER A 117 -5.25 -18.37 33.15
CA SER A 117 -6.68 -18.11 33.11
C SER A 117 -7.45 -19.10 33.99
N ARG A 118 -8.51 -18.61 34.63
CA ARG A 118 -9.36 -19.41 35.53
C ARG A 118 -10.43 -20.20 34.77
N SER A 119 -10.81 -19.72 33.59
CA SER A 119 -11.86 -20.32 32.75
C SER A 119 -11.79 -19.75 31.33
N VAL A 120 -12.48 -20.40 30.38
CA VAL A 120 -12.62 -19.85 29.03
C VAL A 120 -13.30 -18.46 29.06
N ALA A 121 -14.29 -18.24 29.93
CA ALA A 121 -14.95 -16.94 30.05
C ALA A 121 -13.99 -15.83 30.53
N ASP A 122 -13.12 -16.13 31.50
CA ASP A 122 -12.06 -15.22 31.95
C ASP A 122 -11.11 -14.86 30.80
N THR A 123 -10.68 -15.86 30.01
CA THR A 123 -9.86 -15.61 28.81
C THR A 123 -10.56 -14.69 27.81
N LEU A 124 -11.83 -14.97 27.50
CA LEU A 124 -12.59 -14.19 26.52
C LEU A 124 -12.82 -12.75 26.99
N LEU A 125 -13.03 -12.52 28.29
CA LEU A 125 -13.16 -11.17 28.85
C LEU A 125 -11.86 -10.37 28.69
N ARG A 126 -10.70 -10.96 28.99
CA ARG A 126 -9.40 -10.30 28.79
C ARG A 126 -9.13 -9.97 27.32
N LEU A 127 -9.47 -10.89 26.41
CA LEU A 127 -9.35 -10.65 24.97
C LEU A 127 -10.33 -9.56 24.50
N ALA A 128 -11.51 -9.45 25.11
CA ALA A 128 -12.47 -8.39 24.81
C ALA A 128 -11.94 -7.01 25.23
N GLU A 129 -11.35 -6.88 26.41
CA GLU A 129 -10.72 -5.64 26.90
C GLU A 129 -9.61 -5.18 25.95
N ILE A 130 -8.73 -6.11 25.53
CA ILE A 130 -7.66 -5.81 24.56
C ILE A 130 -8.25 -5.37 23.22
N ARG A 131 -9.28 -6.08 22.72
CA ARG A 131 -9.95 -5.71 21.46
C ARG A 131 -10.55 -4.31 21.55
N GLU A 132 -11.22 -3.99 22.65
CA GLU A 132 -11.87 -2.69 22.85
C GLU A 132 -10.85 -1.55 22.82
N GLN A 133 -9.73 -1.71 23.52
CA GLN A 133 -8.66 -0.70 23.51
C GLN A 133 -8.03 -0.56 22.12
N PHE A 134 -7.65 -1.68 21.49
CA PHE A 134 -7.11 -1.69 20.12
C PHE A 134 -8.07 -1.00 19.15
N CYS A 135 -9.37 -1.25 19.28
CA CYS A 135 -10.38 -0.64 18.43
C CYS A 135 -10.48 0.87 18.58
N LEU A 136 -10.48 1.37 19.82
CA LEU A 136 -10.52 2.80 20.07
C LEU A 136 -9.32 3.50 19.44
N GLU A 137 -8.12 2.94 19.61
CA GLU A 137 -6.88 3.48 19.06
C GLU A 137 -6.84 3.39 17.53
N TYR A 138 -7.24 2.25 16.95
CA TYR A 138 -7.27 2.06 15.51
C TYR A 138 -8.24 3.01 14.82
N MET A 139 -9.45 3.16 15.38
CA MET A 139 -10.45 4.08 14.85
C MET A 139 -9.99 5.53 14.93
N SER A 140 -9.41 5.95 16.07
CA SER A 140 -8.85 7.31 16.21
C SER A 140 -7.73 7.56 15.21
N THR A 141 -6.85 6.58 15.01
CA THR A 141 -5.74 6.66 14.06
C THR A 141 -6.25 6.76 12.62
N LEU A 142 -7.23 5.92 12.26
CA LEU A 142 -7.85 5.97 10.94
C LEU A 142 -8.59 7.28 10.70
N ASP A 143 -9.30 7.82 11.69
CA ASP A 143 -9.95 9.13 11.57
C ASP A 143 -8.93 10.25 11.30
N ALA A 144 -7.76 10.22 11.94
CA ALA A 144 -6.69 11.17 11.68
C ALA A 144 -6.12 11.04 10.24
N VAL A 145 -5.97 9.82 9.74
CA VAL A 145 -5.56 9.58 8.33
C VAL A 145 -6.61 10.12 7.37
N LEU A 146 -7.90 9.82 7.59
CA LEU A 146 -8.98 10.23 6.69
C LEU A 146 -9.26 11.73 6.73
N ALA A 147 -8.93 12.40 7.84
CA ALA A 147 -9.01 13.86 7.93
C ALA A 147 -8.08 14.59 6.94
N VAL A 148 -7.06 13.90 6.38
CA VAL A 148 -6.23 14.44 5.29
C VAL A 148 -7.04 14.65 4.00
N GLY A 149 -8.13 13.90 3.82
CA GLY A 149 -9.05 14.09 2.69
C GLY A 149 -8.56 13.47 1.36
N LEU A 150 -7.55 12.60 1.39
CA LEU A 150 -7.07 11.87 0.21
C LEU A 150 -7.72 10.48 0.10
N PRO A 151 -7.97 9.97 -1.12
CA PRO A 151 -8.29 8.56 -1.34
C PRO A 151 -7.34 7.64 -0.57
N THR A 152 -7.91 6.78 0.28
CA THR A 152 -7.14 5.97 1.24
C THR A 152 -7.60 4.53 1.20
N ALA A 153 -6.65 3.59 1.14
CA ALA A 153 -6.87 2.18 1.47
C ALA A 153 -6.16 1.83 2.79
N ILE A 154 -6.69 0.85 3.51
CA ILE A 154 -6.06 0.28 4.70
C ILE A 154 -5.75 -1.20 4.49
N CYS A 155 -4.80 -1.73 5.26
CA CYS A 155 -4.46 -3.14 5.28
C CYS A 155 -4.96 -3.81 6.55
N SER A 156 -5.38 -5.07 6.46
CA SER A 156 -5.52 -5.94 7.63
C SER A 156 -4.15 -6.41 8.13
N ILE A 157 -4.10 -7.01 9.32
CA ILE A 157 -2.92 -7.74 9.78
C ILE A 157 -2.98 -9.15 9.18
N TYR A 158 -1.90 -9.64 8.56
CA TYR A 158 -1.85 -11.02 8.06
C TYR A 158 -1.75 -12.06 9.19
N ASP A 159 -1.90 -13.33 8.83
CA ASP A 159 -1.68 -14.43 9.76
C ASP A 159 -0.19 -14.73 9.92
N VAL A 160 0.29 -14.77 11.17
CA VAL A 160 1.68 -15.16 11.48
C VAL A 160 1.99 -16.60 11.05
N ARG A 161 3.26 -16.87 10.75
CA ARG A 161 3.78 -18.15 10.28
C ARG A 161 4.73 -18.81 11.28
N TYR A 162 4.39 -18.75 12.57
CA TYR A 162 5.21 -19.40 13.61
C TYR A 162 5.41 -20.89 13.32
N ALA A 163 6.63 -21.37 13.56
CA ALA A 163 7.01 -22.76 13.30
C ALA A 163 6.29 -23.74 14.25
N ASP A 164 6.02 -23.32 15.49
CA ASP A 164 5.21 -24.08 16.43
C ASP A 164 3.72 -24.02 16.00
N PRO A 165 3.09 -25.16 15.67
CA PRO A 165 1.73 -25.16 15.14
C PRO A 165 0.68 -24.63 16.13
N ASP A 166 0.85 -24.88 17.42
CA ASP A 166 -0.12 -24.45 18.42
C ASP A 166 0.02 -22.95 18.72
N GLN A 167 1.24 -22.42 18.84
CA GLN A 167 1.48 -20.99 18.91
C GLN A 167 0.94 -20.26 17.68
N ARG A 168 1.14 -20.82 16.47
CA ARG A 168 0.56 -20.27 15.23
C ARG A 168 -0.96 -20.22 15.30
N ARG A 169 -1.62 -21.31 15.69
CA ARG A 169 -3.09 -21.38 15.82
C ARG A 169 -3.62 -20.41 16.85
N ILE A 170 -2.95 -20.30 18.01
CA ILE A 170 -3.32 -19.37 19.08
C ILE A 170 -3.19 -17.92 18.58
N ALA A 171 -2.06 -17.57 17.99
CA ALA A 171 -1.80 -16.22 17.50
C ALA A 171 -2.77 -15.81 16.39
N VAL A 172 -3.02 -16.68 15.40
CA VAL A 172 -4.00 -16.43 14.32
C VAL A 172 -5.41 -16.25 14.89
N THR A 173 -5.81 -17.07 15.88
CA THR A 173 -7.11 -16.93 16.54
C THR A 173 -7.22 -15.59 17.26
N ALA A 174 -6.18 -15.17 18.00
CA ALA A 174 -6.17 -13.89 18.69
C ALA A 174 -6.17 -12.70 17.70
N LEU A 175 -5.37 -12.77 16.64
CA LEU A 175 -5.33 -11.75 15.59
C LEU A 175 -6.68 -11.59 14.88
N SER A 176 -7.47 -12.67 14.74
CA SER A 176 -8.81 -12.58 14.15
C SER A 176 -9.72 -11.62 14.92
N ILE A 177 -9.56 -11.52 16.24
CA ILE A 177 -10.32 -10.63 17.12
C ILE A 177 -9.96 -9.17 16.84
N LEU A 178 -8.68 -8.87 16.61
CA LEU A 178 -8.21 -7.52 16.29
C LEU A 178 -8.53 -7.14 14.84
N ASN A 179 -8.40 -8.08 13.90
CA ASN A 179 -8.75 -7.88 12.49
C ASN A 179 -10.25 -7.66 12.25
N ASP A 180 -11.13 -8.20 13.10
CA ASP A 180 -12.57 -7.84 13.07
C ASP A 180 -12.73 -6.33 13.27
N CYS A 181 -11.91 -5.72 14.13
CA CYS A 181 -11.93 -4.29 14.32
C CYS A 181 -11.54 -3.50 13.06
N ILE A 182 -10.43 -3.89 12.42
CA ILE A 182 -9.94 -3.26 11.19
C ILE A 182 -11.00 -3.38 10.09
N THR A 183 -11.58 -4.58 9.94
CA THR A 183 -12.61 -4.86 8.93
C THR A 183 -13.87 -4.02 9.15
N ARG A 184 -14.32 -3.88 10.40
CA ARG A 184 -15.46 -3.02 10.75
C ARG A 184 -15.13 -1.55 10.56
N ALA A 185 -13.93 -1.11 10.91
CA ALA A 185 -13.50 0.27 10.71
C ALA A 185 -13.52 0.64 9.22
N ALA A 186 -13.04 -0.27 8.35
CA ALA A 186 -13.16 -0.13 6.90
C ALA A 186 -14.62 0.01 6.44
N ALA A 187 -15.47 -0.94 6.87
CA ALA A 187 -16.88 -0.97 6.51
C ALA A 187 -17.64 0.31 6.90
N VAL A 188 -17.47 0.75 8.15
CA VAL A 188 -18.16 1.92 8.71
C VAL A 188 -17.72 3.21 8.02
N ARG A 189 -16.44 3.34 7.65
CA ARG A 189 -15.89 4.54 6.99
C ARG A 189 -15.95 4.48 5.48
N GLY A 190 -16.40 3.35 4.91
CA GLY A 190 -16.48 3.16 3.46
C GLY A 190 -15.11 3.22 2.78
N VAL A 191 -14.05 2.73 3.43
CA VAL A 191 -12.68 2.72 2.88
C VAL A 191 -12.31 1.33 2.37
N PRO A 192 -11.57 1.21 1.25
CA PRO A 192 -11.05 -0.06 0.77
C PRO A 192 -10.11 -0.73 1.78
N LEU A 193 -10.24 -2.05 1.90
CA LEU A 193 -9.41 -2.92 2.72
C LEU A 193 -8.62 -3.88 1.82
N ILE A 194 -7.30 -3.79 1.87
CA ILE A 194 -6.38 -4.80 1.34
C ILE A 194 -6.23 -5.88 2.41
N ASP A 195 -6.83 -7.04 2.19
CA ASP A 195 -6.86 -8.11 3.19
C ASP A 195 -5.58 -8.95 3.12
N LEU A 196 -4.60 -8.59 3.95
CA LEU A 196 -3.30 -9.25 3.99
C LEU A 196 -3.39 -10.70 4.44
N ARG A 197 -4.47 -11.12 5.11
CA ARG A 197 -4.67 -12.55 5.46
C ARG A 197 -4.86 -13.41 4.21
N ILE A 198 -5.46 -12.82 3.17
CA ILE A 198 -5.71 -13.49 1.88
C ILE A 198 -4.54 -13.25 0.92
N VAL A 199 -4.01 -12.03 0.88
CA VAL A 199 -2.88 -11.66 0.01
C VAL A 199 -1.63 -12.46 0.38
N CYS A 200 -1.31 -12.57 1.67
CA CYS A 200 -0.14 -13.30 2.19
C CYS A 200 -0.53 -14.68 2.73
N GLY A 201 -1.12 -15.51 1.86
CA GLY A 201 -1.69 -16.82 2.21
C GLY A 201 -0.68 -17.96 2.37
N GLU A 202 0.59 -17.78 2.01
CA GLU A 202 1.58 -18.86 1.96
C GLU A 202 2.71 -18.64 2.97
N ASP A 203 3.37 -19.71 3.40
CA ASP A 203 4.53 -19.60 4.31
C ASP A 203 5.71 -18.87 3.62
N ALA A 204 5.86 -19.02 2.30
CA ALA A 204 6.89 -18.36 1.50
C ALA A 204 6.69 -16.83 1.37
N ASP A 205 5.52 -16.31 1.75
CA ASP A 205 5.27 -14.86 1.78
C ASP A 205 6.00 -14.16 2.93
N PHE A 206 6.66 -14.92 3.81
CA PHE A 206 7.24 -14.40 5.04
C PHE A 206 8.71 -14.79 5.26
N VAL A 207 9.41 -13.93 6.00
CA VAL A 207 10.71 -14.14 6.63
C VAL A 207 10.50 -14.04 8.14
N ASN A 208 11.19 -14.89 8.90
CA ASN A 208 11.11 -14.91 10.37
C ASN A 208 9.68 -14.95 10.92
N ALA A 209 8.77 -15.63 10.21
CA ALA A 209 7.36 -15.84 10.54
C ALA A 209 6.42 -14.62 10.50
N ILE A 210 6.93 -13.39 10.44
CA ILE A 210 6.10 -12.17 10.46
C ILE A 210 6.49 -11.20 9.34
N GLU A 211 7.75 -11.04 9.00
CA GLU A 211 8.15 -9.99 8.05
C GLU A 211 7.85 -10.40 6.60
N PRO A 212 7.34 -9.52 5.73
CA PRO A 212 7.12 -9.89 4.34
C PRO A 212 8.42 -10.22 3.61
N SER A 213 8.45 -11.39 2.95
CA SER A 213 9.52 -11.77 2.02
C SER A 213 9.45 -10.96 0.72
N GLU A 214 10.39 -11.17 -0.20
CA GLU A 214 10.28 -10.62 -1.56
C GLU A 214 8.97 -11.07 -2.23
N GLN A 215 8.58 -12.34 -2.04
CA GLN A 215 7.32 -12.88 -2.55
C GLN A 215 6.12 -12.18 -1.91
N GLY A 216 6.10 -12.05 -0.58
CA GLY A 216 5.04 -11.37 0.14
C GLY A 216 4.91 -9.91 -0.26
N GLY A 217 6.04 -9.18 -0.31
CA GLY A 217 6.12 -7.80 -0.76
C GLY A 217 5.59 -7.63 -2.19
N LYS A 218 5.90 -8.56 -3.11
CA LYS A 218 5.33 -8.53 -4.46
C LYS A 218 3.80 -8.67 -4.46
N LYS A 219 3.24 -9.57 -3.65
CA LYS A 219 1.78 -9.75 -3.55
C LYS A 219 1.09 -8.54 -2.92
N ILE A 220 1.67 -7.96 -1.87
CA ILE A 220 1.18 -6.71 -1.24
C ILE A 220 1.21 -5.55 -2.25
N ALA A 221 2.31 -5.40 -3.00
CA ALA A 221 2.43 -4.39 -4.05
C ALA A 221 1.34 -4.53 -5.12
N ALA A 222 0.98 -5.75 -5.52
CA ALA A 222 -0.11 -6.00 -6.47
C ALA A 222 -1.47 -5.52 -5.91
N GLY A 223 -1.77 -5.82 -4.64
CA GLY A 223 -2.97 -5.33 -3.96
C GLY A 223 -3.02 -3.79 -3.89
N ILE A 224 -1.88 -3.14 -3.65
CA ILE A 224 -1.76 -1.68 -3.71
C ILE A 224 -2.08 -1.18 -5.13
N VAL A 225 -1.49 -1.77 -6.16
CA VAL A 225 -1.74 -1.34 -7.55
C VAL A 225 -3.19 -1.58 -7.98
N SER A 226 -3.81 -2.68 -7.54
CA SER A 226 -5.24 -2.93 -7.75
C SER A 226 -6.13 -1.86 -7.13
N PHE A 227 -5.76 -1.32 -5.97
CA PHE A 227 -6.44 -0.17 -5.38
C PHE A 227 -6.29 1.08 -6.26
N LEU A 228 -5.07 1.37 -6.75
CA LEU A 228 -4.79 2.57 -7.55
C LEU A 228 -5.37 2.53 -8.97
N ALA A 229 -5.51 1.34 -9.57
CA ALA A 229 -6.01 1.16 -10.93
C ALA A 229 -7.53 1.36 -11.06
N LYS A 230 -8.27 1.44 -9.96
CA LYS A 230 -9.73 1.63 -9.99
C LYS A 230 -10.06 3.11 -10.22
N HIS A 231 -10.44 3.42 -11.46
CA HIS A 231 -10.76 4.79 -11.92
C HIS A 231 -12.00 5.44 -11.28
N GLU A 232 -12.91 4.67 -10.67
CA GLU A 232 -14.07 5.21 -9.96
C GLU A 232 -13.97 4.91 -8.47
N PHE A 233 -13.33 5.80 -7.71
CA PHE A 233 -13.53 5.83 -6.27
C PHE A 233 -14.97 6.25 -5.98
N ARG A 234 -15.87 5.27 -5.89
CA ARG A 234 -17.22 5.52 -5.39
C ARG A 234 -17.11 5.70 -3.88
N SER A 235 -16.90 6.94 -3.48
CA SER A 235 -16.90 7.38 -2.08
C SER A 235 -18.07 6.72 -1.33
N GLY A 236 -17.77 6.11 -0.17
CA GLY A 236 -18.78 5.54 0.73
C GLY A 236 -19.07 4.04 0.57
N ARG A 237 -18.24 3.26 -0.13
CA ARG A 237 -18.34 1.78 -0.12
C ARG A 237 -17.02 1.15 0.29
N ALA A 238 -17.06 0.29 1.29
CA ALA A 238 -15.92 -0.57 1.61
C ALA A 238 -15.77 -1.66 0.55
N GLU A 239 -14.55 -1.81 0.05
CA GLU A 239 -14.19 -2.82 -0.93
C GLU A 239 -13.12 -3.74 -0.33
N LEU A 240 -13.22 -5.04 -0.61
CA LEU A 240 -12.19 -6.01 -0.25
C LEU A 240 -11.25 -6.23 -1.43
N ILE A 241 -9.96 -5.99 -1.23
CA ILE A 241 -8.90 -6.20 -2.22
C ILE A 241 -8.05 -7.37 -1.75
N VAL A 242 -7.89 -8.37 -2.62
CA VAL A 242 -7.21 -9.64 -2.30
C VAL A 242 -6.16 -10.03 -3.33
N ARG A 243 -5.97 -9.22 -4.37
CA ARG A 243 -5.00 -9.40 -5.46
C ARG A 243 -4.59 -8.06 -6.03
#